data_AF-A0A1Y4B4M0-F1
#
_entry.id   AF-A0A1Y4B4M0-F1
#
_cell.length_a   1.000
_cell.length_b   1.000
_cell.length_c   1.000
_cell.angle_alpha   90.00
_cell.angle_beta   90.00
_cell.angle_gamma   90.00
#
_symmetry.space_group_name_H-M   'P 1'
#
loop_
_entity.id
_entity.type
_entity.pdbx_description
1 polymer ?
#
loop_
_entity_poly.entity_id
_entity_poly.type
_entity_poly.pdbx_seq_one_letter_code
_entity_poly.pdbx_strand_id
1 'polypeptide(L)'
;MPRSKTIIQQELEDAKRRLNLYLDREADMLAKNGVQSYGIGSRNIQYYSTALKDIQDMIEKLRARIRELEAELEGRAPRKALGVIPRDW
;
A
#
# COMPACT_ATOMS: atom_id res chain seq x y z
N MET A 1 5.12 -26.41 10.33
CA MET A 1 4.65 -26.95 9.03
C MET A 1 4.64 -25.82 8.02
N PRO A 2 5.08 -26.04 6.77
CA PRO A 2 4.85 -25.07 5.70
C PRO A 2 3.34 -24.84 5.55
N ARG A 3 2.92 -23.58 5.35
CA ARG A 3 1.52 -23.27 5.05
C ARG A 3 1.11 -23.98 3.76
N SER A 4 -0.15 -24.42 3.67
CA SER A 4 -0.61 -25.06 2.44
C SER A 4 -0.65 -24.03 1.31
N LYS A 5 -0.24 -24.42 0.10
CA LYS A 5 -0.21 -23.54 -1.07
C LYS A 5 -1.57 -22.87 -1.32
N THR A 6 -2.67 -23.58 -1.07
CA THR A 6 -4.04 -23.08 -1.19
C THR A 6 -4.31 -21.89 -0.25
N ILE A 7 -3.81 -21.93 0.99
CA ILE A 7 -3.97 -20.82 1.95
C ILE A 7 -3.19 -19.60 1.48
N ILE A 8 -1.95 -19.80 1.01
CA ILE A 8 -1.11 -18.69 0.51
C ILE A 8 -1.76 -18.04 -0.72
N GLN A 9 -2.36 -18.82 -1.61
CA GLN A 9 -3.11 -18.31 -2.77
C GLN A 9 -4.33 -17.49 -2.36
N GLN A 10 -5.10 -17.95 -1.38
CA GLN A 10 -6.24 -17.19 -0.84
C GLN A 10 -5.78 -15.86 -0.20
N GLU A 11 -4.74 -15.89 0.64
CA GLU A 11 -4.17 -14.67 1.24
C GLU A 11 -3.69 -13.69 0.16
N LEU A 12 -3.09 -14.19 -0.92
CA LEU A 12 -2.61 -13.39 -2.04
C LEU A 12 -3.77 -12.72 -2.80
N GLU A 13 -4.83 -13.47 -3.10
CA GLU A 13 -6.03 -12.93 -3.76
C GLU A 13 -6.71 -11.85 -2.90
N ASP A 14 -6.84 -12.09 -1.61
CA ASP A 14 -7.43 -11.13 -0.69
C ASP A 14 -6.58 -9.86 -0.56
N ALA A 15 -5.25 -10.00 -0.50
CA ALA A 15 -4.33 -8.87 -0.50
C ALA A 15 -4.41 -8.05 -1.79
N LYS A 16 -4.50 -8.72 -2.96
CA LYS A 16 -4.68 -8.07 -4.27
C LYS A 16 -6.02 -7.34 -4.36
N ARG A 17 -7.11 -7.97 -3.92
CA ARG A 17 -8.44 -7.35 -3.86
C ARG A 17 -8.42 -6.09 -3.00
N ARG A 18 -7.81 -6.18 -1.82
CA ARG A 18 -7.70 -5.04 -0.90
C ARG A 18 -6.82 -3.93 -1.45
N LEU A 19 -5.72 -4.26 -2.13
CA LEU A 19 -4.85 -3.28 -2.78
C LEU A 19 -5.63 -2.48 -3.83
N ASN A 20 -6.43 -3.14 -4.66
CA ASN A 20 -7.25 -2.46 -5.68
C ASN A 20 -8.22 -1.46 -5.04
N LEU A 21 -8.89 -1.83 -3.95
CA LEU A 21 -9.78 -0.90 -3.23
C LEU A 21 -9.06 0.36 -2.73
N TYR A 22 -7.82 0.23 -2.23
CA TYR A 22 -7.04 1.39 -1.82
C TYR A 22 -6.56 2.24 -3.00
N LEU A 23 -6.20 1.62 -4.13
CA LEU A 23 -5.82 2.34 -5.35
C LEU A 23 -7.00 3.12 -5.93
N ASP A 24 -8.19 2.52 -5.97
CA ASP A 24 -9.42 3.20 -6.42
C ASP A 24 -9.75 4.38 -5.52
N ARG A 25 -9.58 4.20 -4.19
CA ARG A 25 -9.79 5.27 -3.21
C ARG A 25 -8.76 6.39 -3.35
N GLU A 26 -7.50 6.05 -3.57
CA GLU A 26 -6.43 7.03 -3.84
C GLU A 26 -6.75 7.83 -5.11
N ALA A 27 -7.13 7.15 -6.20
CA ALA A 27 -7.51 7.79 -7.45
C ALA A 27 -8.71 8.74 -7.29
N ASP A 28 -9.75 8.32 -6.56
CA ASP A 28 -10.90 9.16 -6.23
C ASP A 28 -10.49 10.42 -5.42
N MET A 29 -9.59 10.27 -4.45
CA MET A 29 -9.08 11.39 -3.66
C MET A 29 -8.21 12.36 -4.47
N LEU A 30 -7.37 11.84 -5.36
CA LEU A 30 -6.56 12.65 -6.27
C LEU A 30 -7.43 13.38 -7.30
N ALA A 31 -8.46 12.71 -7.84
CA ALA A 31 -9.43 13.33 -8.75
C ALA A 31 -10.24 14.44 -8.07
N LYS A 32 -10.68 14.21 -6.82
CA LYS A 32 -11.42 15.20 -6.02
C LYS A 32 -10.55 16.39 -5.59
N ASN A 33 -9.26 16.20 -5.36
CA ASN A 33 -8.33 17.31 -5.12
C ASN A 33 -8.15 18.25 -6.34
N GLY A 34 -8.60 17.84 -7.53
CA GLY A 34 -8.68 18.71 -8.72
C GLY A 34 -9.98 19.52 -8.82
N VAL A 35 -11.03 19.16 -8.08
CA VAL A 35 -12.35 19.82 -8.14
C VAL A 35 -12.65 20.53 -6.83
N GLN A 36 -12.34 21.83 -6.83
CA GLN A 36 -12.99 22.86 -6.02
C GLN A 36 -12.87 22.70 -4.50
N SER A 37 -11.73 23.16 -3.99
CA SER A 37 -11.56 23.68 -2.65
C SER A 37 -12.47 24.91 -2.42
N TYR A 38 -13.77 24.70 -2.22
CA TYR A 38 -14.62 25.70 -1.56
C TYR A 38 -14.26 25.72 -0.07
N GLY A 39 -13.19 26.45 0.24
CA GLY A 39 -12.77 26.69 1.61
C GLY A 39 -13.75 27.62 2.31
N ILE A 40 -14.67 27.06 3.09
CA ILE A 40 -15.18 27.77 4.28
C ILE A 40 -14.08 27.64 5.35
N GLY A 41 -13.20 28.65 5.39
CA GLY A 41 -12.16 28.80 6.41
C GLY A 41 -10.93 27.88 6.29
N SER A 42 -9.94 28.15 7.14
CA SER A 42 -8.59 27.56 7.13
C SER A 42 -8.50 26.09 7.57
N ARG A 43 -9.62 25.44 7.92
CA ARG A 43 -9.63 24.09 8.55
C ARG A 43 -9.72 22.90 7.58
N ASN A 44 -9.83 23.10 6.27
CA ASN A 44 -10.16 22.01 5.35
C ASN A 44 -8.95 21.25 4.74
N ILE A 45 -7.71 21.75 4.88
CA ILE A 45 -6.58 21.23 4.07
C ILE A 45 -5.80 20.12 4.79
N GLN A 46 -5.73 20.13 6.13
CA GLN A 46 -4.87 19.19 6.87
C GLN A 46 -5.44 17.77 6.92
N TYR A 47 -6.76 17.61 7.03
CA TYR A 47 -7.41 16.29 7.14
C TYR A 47 -7.22 15.41 5.89
N TYR A 48 -7.37 16.00 4.70
CA TYR A 48 -7.21 15.27 3.44
C TYR A 48 -5.76 14.82 3.19
N SER A 49 -4.78 15.64 3.58
CA SER A 49 -3.36 15.31 3.46
C SER A 49 -2.98 14.11 4.32
N THR A 50 -3.42 14.09 5.59
CA THR A 50 -3.20 12.94 6.49
C THR A 50 -3.89 11.67 5.98
N ALA A 51 -5.15 11.77 5.55
CA ALA A 51 -5.89 10.62 5.03
C ALA A 51 -5.28 10.03 3.74
N LEU A 52 -4.76 10.88 2.84
CA LEU A 52 -4.07 10.42 1.63
C LEU A 52 -2.78 9.68 1.99
N LYS A 53 -2.01 10.22 2.95
CA LYS A 53 -0.77 9.59 3.42
C LYS A 53 -1.03 8.21 4.04
N ASP A 54 -2.09 8.08 4.83
CA ASP A 54 -2.48 6.78 5.42
C ASP A 54 -2.84 5.73 4.35
N ILE A 55 -3.51 6.14 3.27
CA ILE A 55 -3.86 5.26 2.15
C ILE A 55 -2.59 4.81 1.40
N GLN A 56 -1.68 5.73 1.12
CA GLN A 56 -0.40 5.43 0.47
C GLN A 56 0.44 4.46 1.31
N ASP A 57 0.49 4.67 2.63
CA ASP A 57 1.19 3.77 3.54
C ASP A 57 0.54 2.38 3.59
N MET A 58 -0.79 2.28 3.42
CA MET A 58 -1.48 0.99 3.24
C MET A 58 -1.17 0.30 1.93
N ILE A 59 -1.14 1.04 0.83
CA ILE A 59 -0.77 0.52 -0.49
C ILE A 59 0.62 -0.11 -0.43
N GLU A 60 1.60 0.58 0.16
CA GLU A 60 2.97 0.08 0.27
C GLU A 60 3.08 -1.17 1.16
N LYS A 61 2.34 -1.22 2.29
CA LYS A 61 2.30 -2.42 3.13
C LYS A 61 1.67 -3.61 2.41
N LEU A 62 0.61 -3.39 1.64
CA LEU A 62 -0.03 -4.46 0.86
C LEU A 62 0.87 -4.95 -0.28
N ARG A 63 1.58 -4.04 -0.97
CA ARG A 63 2.59 -4.41 -1.98
C ARG A 63 3.73 -5.22 -1.39
N ALA A 64 4.22 -4.85 -0.21
CA ALA A 64 5.24 -5.64 0.51
C ALA A 64 4.70 -7.04 0.86
N ARG A 65 3.49 -7.12 1.41
CA ARG A 65 2.84 -8.39 1.76
C ARG A 65 2.62 -9.30 0.55
N ILE A 66 2.19 -8.75 -0.59
CA ILE A 66 2.03 -9.49 -1.85
C ILE A 66 3.38 -10.07 -2.30
N ARG A 67 4.45 -9.27 -2.27
CA ARG A 67 5.81 -9.75 -2.63
C ARG A 67 6.28 -10.88 -1.72
N GLU A 68 6.01 -10.81 -0.42
CA GLU A 68 6.32 -11.88 0.53
C GLU A 68 5.55 -13.15 0.21
N LEU A 69 4.24 -13.05 -0.04
CA LEU A 69 3.38 -14.19 -0.37
C LEU A 69 3.76 -14.84 -1.70
N GLU A 70 4.10 -14.04 -2.72
CA GLU A 70 4.60 -14.54 -4.00
C GLU A 70 5.95 -15.24 -3.84
N ALA A 71 6.88 -14.69 -3.04
CA ALA A 71 8.15 -15.34 -2.75
C ALA A 71 7.99 -16.65 -1.97
N GLU A 72 7.08 -16.69 -0.99
CA GLU A 72 6.74 -17.90 -0.23
C GLU A 72 6.15 -18.98 -1.16
N LEU A 73 5.29 -18.57 -2.11
CA LEU A 73 4.66 -19.46 -3.09
C LEU A 73 5.66 -20.02 -4.12
N GLU A 74 6.62 -19.19 -4.55
CA GLU A 74 7.74 -19.60 -5.42
C GLU A 74 8.80 -20.45 -4.69
N GLY A 75 8.71 -20.57 -3.36
CA GLY A 75 9.72 -21.23 -2.54
C GLY A 75 11.05 -20.47 -2.48
N ARG A 76 11.05 -19.18 -2.87
CA ARG A 76 12.22 -18.31 -2.74
C ARG A 76 12.29 -17.81 -1.31
N ALA A 77 13.27 -18.32 -0.55
CA ALA A 77 13.61 -17.76 0.75
C ALA A 77 13.89 -16.24 0.61
N PRO A 78 13.36 -15.37 1.50
CA PRO A 78 13.59 -13.94 1.40
C PRO A 78 15.07 -13.65 1.61
N ARG A 79 15.76 -13.19 0.57
CA ARG A 79 17.08 -12.58 0.73
C ARG A 79 16.85 -11.22 1.38
N LYS A 80 17.29 -11.08 2.64
CA LYS A 80 17.25 -9.83 3.40
C LYS A 80 18.07 -8.79 2.64
N ALA A 81 17.43 -7.93 1.86
CA ALA A 81 18.11 -6.83 1.18
C ALA A 81 18.52 -5.80 2.24
N LEU A 82 19.81 -5.79 2.59
CA LEU A 82 20.42 -4.76 3.42
C LEU A 82 20.44 -3.47 2.59
N GLY A 83 19.53 -2.53 2.90
CA GLY A 83 19.55 -1.21 2.29
C GLY A 83 20.82 -0.47 2.71
N VAL A 84 21.71 -0.20 1.76
CA VAL A 84 22.83 0.72 1.97
C VAL A 84 22.23 2.12 2.08
N ILE A 85 22.41 2.76 3.24
CA ILE A 85 22.12 4.18 3.44
C ILE A 85 23.31 4.96 2.86
N PRO A 86 23.15 5.75 1.79
CA PRO A 86 24.18 6.69 1.39
C PRO A 86 24.32 7.73 2.51
N ARG A 87 25.46 7.69 3.19
CA ARG A 87 25.86 8.72 4.15
C ARG A 87 26.51 9.83 3.33
N ASP A 88 25.70 10.78 2.89
CA ASP A 88 26.23 12.01 2.32
C ASP A 88 26.88 12.86 3.44
N TRP A 89 27.97 13.50 3.03
CA TRP A 89 29.01 14.23 3.74
C TRP A 89 28.60 15.68 4.02
#